data_AF-A0A7X9FXE7-F1
#
_entry.id   AF-A0A7X9FXE7-F1
#
_cell.length_a   1.000
_cell.length_b   1.000
_cell.length_c   1.000
_cell.angle_alpha   90.00
_cell.angle_beta   90.00
_cell.angle_gamma   90.00
#
_symmetry.space_group_name_H-M   'P 1'
#
loop_
_entity.id
_entity.type
_entity.pdbx_description
1 polymer ?
#
loop_
_entity_poly.entity_id
_entity_poly.type
_entity_poly.pdbx_seq_one_letter_code
_entity_poly.pdbx_strand_id
1 'polypeptide(L)'
;MVKSQNSSPPDKSPAFQGLVEVYTGDGKGKTTAALGLTFRAAGHGFSSYIGQFLKGQSSGELQAARKLQPLITIEQFGRKKFIKVTDDFEEEDYRLAEEGLQKCLKAMLSGQYQIIVLDEINVAINLGLIKEDEIMKFLDQKPEGVEVVLTGRYAPQSVIERADLVTEMVCRKHYYDQGVRARKGIEK
;
A
#
# COMPACT_ATOMS: atom_id res chain seq x y z
N MET A 1 22.08 -6.39 -51.90
CA MET A 1 22.65 -5.27 -51.11
C MET A 1 21.50 -4.38 -50.63
N VAL A 2 21.61 -3.87 -49.39
CA VAL A 2 20.76 -2.84 -48.74
C VAL A 2 19.43 -3.39 -48.15
N LYS A 3 19.07 -3.26 -46.86
CA LYS A 3 19.55 -2.39 -45.77
C LYS A 3 19.38 -3.04 -44.39
N SER A 4 20.37 -2.75 -43.56
CA SER A 4 20.50 -2.95 -42.10
C SER A 4 19.22 -2.89 -41.28
N GLN A 5 19.13 -3.84 -40.35
CA GLN A 5 18.33 -3.76 -39.14
C GLN A 5 18.73 -2.51 -38.35
N ASN A 6 17.78 -1.60 -38.12
CA ASN A 6 17.88 -0.59 -37.08
C ASN A 6 17.45 -1.27 -35.77
N SER A 7 18.39 -1.88 -35.05
CA SER A 7 18.16 -2.14 -33.63
C SER A 7 18.44 -0.84 -32.88
N SER A 8 17.41 -0.30 -32.25
CA SER A 8 17.55 0.75 -31.25
C SER A 8 18.58 0.30 -30.19
N PRO A 9 19.42 1.22 -29.67
CA PRO A 9 20.39 0.86 -28.65
C PRO A 9 19.66 0.26 -27.42
N PRO A 10 20.27 -0.73 -26.73
CA PRO A 10 19.68 -1.28 -25.52
C PRO A 10 19.46 -0.15 -24.52
N ASP A 11 18.28 -0.15 -23.91
CA ASP A 11 17.92 0.79 -22.85
C ASP A 11 18.99 0.71 -21.75
N LYS A 12 19.67 1.83 -21.50
CA LYS A 12 20.74 1.94 -20.49
C LYS A 12 20.17 2.31 -19.11
N SER A 13 18.85 2.33 -18.94
CA SER A 13 18.26 2.51 -17.62
C SER A 13 18.75 1.41 -16.67
N PRO A 14 19.16 1.74 -15.43
CA PRO A 14 19.48 0.72 -14.44
C PRO A 14 18.27 -0.22 -14.26
N ALA A 15 18.54 -1.49 -13.97
CA ALA A 15 17.49 -2.47 -13.67
C ALA A 15 16.62 -1.94 -12.52
N PHE A 16 15.32 -2.24 -12.56
CA PHE A 16 14.38 -1.79 -11.53
C PHE A 16 14.83 -2.30 -10.15
N GLN A 17 15.17 -1.36 -9.27
CA GLN A 17 15.51 -1.61 -7.87
C GLN A 17 14.35 -1.14 -7.02
N GLY A 18 13.72 -2.06 -6.30
CA GLY A 18 12.64 -1.76 -5.39
C GLY A 18 13.15 -1.34 -4.01
N LEU A 19 12.52 -0.31 -3.46
CA LEU A 19 12.84 0.28 -2.16
C LEU A 19 11.67 0.06 -1.18
N VAL A 20 11.81 0.63 0.01
CA VAL A 20 10.78 0.66 1.05
C VAL A 20 10.35 2.12 1.28
N GLU A 21 9.08 2.41 1.04
CA GLU A 21 8.46 3.71 1.28
C GLU A 21 7.48 3.68 2.46
N VAL A 22 7.47 4.74 3.27
CA VAL A 22 6.51 4.93 4.36
C VAL A 22 5.76 6.23 4.16
N TYR A 23 4.44 6.16 4.05
CA TYR A 23 3.55 7.33 4.00
C TYR A 23 2.75 7.44 5.30
N THR A 24 3.15 8.37 6.16
CA THR A 24 2.58 8.55 7.51
C THR A 24 2.10 9.98 7.78
N GLY A 25 1.81 10.31 9.04
CA GLY A 25 1.33 11.62 9.48
C GLY A 25 -0.20 11.76 9.49
N ASP A 26 -0.68 12.85 10.08
CA ASP A 26 -2.10 13.06 10.37
C ASP A 26 -2.94 13.63 9.21
N GLY A 27 -2.27 14.12 8.18
CA GLY A 27 -2.87 14.69 6.99
C GLY A 27 -3.54 13.67 6.08
N LYS A 28 -4.52 14.12 5.31
CA LYS A 28 -5.11 13.35 4.21
C LYS A 28 -4.08 13.20 3.09
N GLY A 29 -3.95 11.99 2.55
CA GLY A 29 -3.23 11.76 1.29
C GLY A 29 -2.47 10.43 1.20
N LYS A 30 -2.25 9.73 2.33
CA LYS A 30 -1.32 8.58 2.42
C LYS A 30 -1.70 7.47 1.44
N THR A 31 -2.91 6.94 1.59
CA THR A 31 -3.48 5.93 0.68
C THR A 31 -3.54 6.42 -0.76
N THR A 32 -3.95 7.67 -1.00
CA THR A 32 -4.07 8.19 -2.37
C THR A 32 -2.71 8.37 -3.06
N ALA A 33 -1.65 8.67 -2.31
CA ALA A 33 -0.28 8.72 -2.83
C ALA A 33 0.19 7.32 -3.23
N ALA A 34 -0.04 6.31 -2.37
CA ALA A 34 0.27 4.92 -2.69
C ALA A 34 -0.49 4.43 -3.94
N LEU A 35 -1.78 4.75 -4.06
CA LEU A 35 -2.56 4.42 -5.26
C LEU A 35 -2.11 5.19 -6.50
N GLY A 36 -1.66 6.44 -6.34
CA GLY A 36 -1.06 7.21 -7.42
C GLY A 36 0.23 6.56 -7.94
N LEU A 37 1.05 5.98 -7.04
CA LEU A 37 2.23 5.22 -7.41
C LEU A 37 1.86 3.96 -8.21
N THR A 38 0.87 3.19 -7.77
CA THR A 38 0.44 1.98 -8.50
C THR A 38 -0.20 2.31 -9.85
N PHE A 39 -0.90 3.44 -9.95
CA PHE A 39 -1.42 3.93 -11.23
C PHE A 39 -0.29 4.33 -12.19
N ARG A 40 0.77 4.97 -11.69
CA ARG A 40 1.97 5.27 -12.48
C ARG A 40 2.63 3.97 -12.98
N ALA A 41 2.79 2.99 -12.10
CA ALA A 41 3.38 1.69 -12.44
C ALA A 41 2.57 0.95 -13.51
N ALA A 42 1.24 0.96 -13.40
CA ALA A 42 0.35 0.39 -14.41
C ALA A 42 0.55 1.03 -15.79
N GLY A 43 0.82 2.34 -15.85
CA GLY A 43 1.16 3.04 -17.10
C GLY A 43 2.45 2.54 -17.77
N HIS A 44 3.33 1.89 -17.01
CA HIS A 44 4.55 1.23 -17.49
C HIS A 44 4.41 -0.29 -17.62
N GLY A 45 3.18 -0.83 -17.49
CA GLY A 45 2.92 -2.27 -17.60
C GLY A 45 3.32 -3.08 -16.38
N PHE A 46 3.65 -2.43 -15.25
CA PHE A 46 3.95 -3.12 -14.00
C PHE A 46 2.66 -3.42 -13.23
N SER A 47 2.68 -4.56 -12.54
CA SER A 47 1.56 -5.02 -11.72
C SER A 47 1.79 -4.66 -10.26
N SER A 48 0.72 -4.24 -9.59
CA SER A 48 0.73 -3.86 -8.17
C SER A 48 -0.30 -4.68 -7.38
N TYR A 49 0.07 -5.10 -6.18
CA TYR A 49 -0.84 -5.71 -5.21
C TYR A 49 -0.98 -4.80 -3.99
N ILE A 50 -2.22 -4.50 -3.60
CA ILE A 50 -2.53 -3.67 -2.43
C ILE A 50 -3.35 -4.49 -1.44
N GLY A 51 -2.81 -4.71 -0.25
CA GLY A 51 -3.54 -5.21 0.89
C GLY A 51 -4.03 -4.04 1.76
N GLN A 52 -5.34 -3.90 1.92
CA GLN A 52 -5.95 -2.87 2.74
C GLN A 52 -6.32 -3.41 4.13
N PHE A 53 -5.55 -3.04 5.14
CA PHE A 53 -5.80 -3.43 6.52
C PHE A 53 -6.89 -2.57 7.15
N LEU A 54 -7.65 -3.13 8.11
CA LEU A 54 -8.76 -2.45 8.81
C LEU A 54 -9.93 -2.01 7.92
N LYS A 55 -9.92 -2.35 6.62
CA LYS A 55 -10.95 -2.00 5.64
C LYS A 55 -11.69 -3.26 5.21
N GLY A 56 -13.02 -3.20 5.25
CA GLY A 56 -13.90 -4.25 4.70
C GLY A 56 -15.13 -3.71 3.99
N GLN A 57 -15.16 -2.41 3.71
CA GLN A 57 -16.28 -1.72 3.06
C GLN A 57 -15.97 -1.45 1.59
N SER A 58 -17.03 -1.43 0.77
CA SER A 58 -16.89 -1.02 -0.63
C SER A 58 -16.33 0.40 -0.71
N SER A 59 -15.39 0.61 -1.63
CA SER A 59 -14.75 1.89 -1.87
C SER A 59 -14.62 2.16 -3.38
N GLY A 60 -14.40 3.42 -3.77
CA GLY A 60 -14.15 3.77 -5.17
C GLY A 60 -12.91 3.10 -5.74
N GLU A 61 -11.88 2.92 -4.93
CA GLU A 61 -10.60 2.27 -5.27
C GLU A 61 -10.80 0.82 -5.70
N LEU A 62 -11.62 0.04 -4.96
CA LEU A 62 -11.95 -1.34 -5.34
C LEU A 62 -12.62 -1.41 -6.72
N GLN A 63 -13.52 -0.47 -7.01
CA GLN A 63 -14.20 -0.43 -8.32
C GLN A 63 -13.24 -0.01 -9.44
N ALA A 64 -12.30 0.88 -9.16
CA ALA A 64 -11.27 1.28 -10.11
C ALA A 64 -10.30 0.13 -10.40
N ALA A 65 -9.83 -0.58 -9.36
CA ALA A 65 -8.91 -1.70 -9.49
C ALA A 65 -9.48 -2.82 -10.37
N ARG A 66 -10.76 -3.16 -10.22
CA ARG A 66 -11.45 -4.14 -11.10
C ARG A 66 -11.36 -3.78 -12.58
N LYS A 67 -11.40 -2.49 -12.92
CA LYS A 67 -11.27 -2.01 -14.31
C LYS A 67 -9.83 -2.00 -14.80
N LEU A 68 -8.87 -1.99 -13.88
CA LEU A 68 -7.44 -1.94 -14.14
C LEU A 68 -6.77 -3.32 -14.02
N GLN A 69 -7.54 -4.39 -13.88
CA GLN A 69 -6.98 -5.73 -13.90
C GLN A 69 -6.36 -6.06 -15.28
N PRO A 70 -5.23 -6.80 -15.32
CA PRO A 70 -4.55 -7.42 -14.18
C PRO A 70 -3.51 -6.51 -13.48
N LEU A 71 -3.36 -5.25 -13.89
CA LEU A 71 -2.27 -4.37 -13.43
C LEU A 71 -2.42 -3.94 -11.97
N ILE A 72 -3.63 -3.80 -11.44
CA ILE A 72 -3.86 -3.42 -10.05
C ILE A 72 -4.82 -4.40 -9.38
N THR A 73 -4.33 -5.08 -8.36
CA THR A 73 -5.11 -5.97 -7.49
C THR A 73 -5.25 -5.33 -6.11
N ILE A 74 -6.48 -5.22 -5.59
CA ILE A 74 -6.75 -4.75 -4.24
C ILE A 74 -7.54 -5.82 -3.49
N GLU A 75 -7.04 -6.24 -2.33
CA GLU A 75 -7.74 -7.09 -1.36
C GLU A 75 -7.89 -6.37 -0.02
N GLN A 76 -8.96 -6.67 0.70
CA GLN A 76 -9.35 -6.00 1.95
C GLN A 76 -9.33 -6.97 3.12
N PHE A 77 -8.71 -6.54 4.22
CA PHE A 77 -8.38 -7.33 5.40
C PHE A 77 -8.89 -6.60 6.66
N GLY A 78 -10.21 -6.49 6.74
CA GLY A 78 -10.90 -5.87 7.87
C GLY A 78 -12.39 -6.21 7.84
N ARG A 79 -13.05 -6.03 8.99
CA ARG A 79 -14.49 -6.29 9.11
C ARG A 79 -15.29 -5.32 8.23
N LYS A 80 -16.49 -5.75 7.81
CA LYS A 80 -17.43 -4.90 7.05
C LYS A 80 -17.99 -3.75 7.89
N LYS A 81 -18.02 -3.90 9.21
CA LYS A 81 -18.41 -2.83 10.13
C LYS A 81 -17.21 -1.91 10.36
N PHE A 82 -17.47 -0.62 10.49
CA PHE A 82 -16.43 0.32 10.87
C PHE A 82 -16.00 0.02 12.30
N ILE A 83 -14.74 -0.33 12.50
CA ILE A 83 -14.16 -0.51 13.83
C ILE A 83 -14.01 0.89 14.43
N LYS A 84 -14.77 1.21 15.49
CA LYS A 84 -14.42 2.38 16.29
C LYS A 84 -13.20 1.99 17.11
N VAL A 85 -12.20 2.87 17.17
CA VAL A 85 -10.94 2.71 17.94
C VAL A 85 -11.16 2.56 19.46
N THR A 86 -12.41 2.38 19.89
CA THR A 86 -12.87 2.23 21.27
C THR A 86 -13.45 0.84 21.57
N ASP A 87 -13.53 -0.05 20.58
CA ASP A 87 -14.10 -1.40 20.75
C ASP A 87 -12.98 -2.40 21.11
N ASP A 88 -13.29 -3.37 21.97
CA ASP A 88 -12.44 -4.55 22.18
C ASP A 88 -12.25 -5.25 20.82
N PHE A 89 -11.00 -5.42 20.37
CA PHE A 89 -10.71 -6.17 19.15
C PHE A 89 -11.20 -7.61 19.29
N GLU A 90 -11.90 -8.10 18.28
CA GLU A 90 -12.37 -9.48 18.25
C GLU A 90 -11.29 -10.38 17.65
N GLU A 91 -11.32 -11.67 17.95
CA GLU A 91 -10.44 -12.69 17.32
C GLU A 91 -10.45 -12.61 15.79
N GLU A 92 -11.58 -12.21 15.20
CA GLU A 92 -11.68 -11.99 13.75
C GLU A 92 -10.77 -10.86 13.25
N ASP A 93 -10.55 -9.79 14.03
CA ASP A 93 -9.70 -8.67 13.64
C ASP A 93 -8.23 -9.11 13.52
N TYR A 94 -7.75 -9.88 14.51
CA TYR A 94 -6.40 -10.46 14.47
C TYR A 94 -6.23 -11.44 13.30
N ARG A 95 -7.22 -12.33 13.10
CA ARG A 95 -7.20 -13.30 12.01
C ARG A 95 -7.14 -12.62 10.64
N LEU A 96 -7.95 -11.58 10.43
CA LEU A 96 -7.96 -10.84 9.17
C LEU A 96 -6.64 -10.09 8.94
N ALA A 97 -6.07 -9.49 9.98
CA ALA A 97 -4.79 -8.80 9.89
C ALA A 97 -3.65 -9.78 9.55
N GLU A 98 -3.59 -10.94 10.22
CA GLU A 98 -2.64 -12.01 9.90
C GLU A 98 -2.82 -12.52 8.47
N GLU A 99 -4.06 -12.80 8.06
CA GLU A 99 -4.38 -13.23 6.69
C GLU A 99 -3.89 -12.20 5.66
N GLY A 100 -4.11 -10.91 5.93
CA GLY A 100 -3.65 -9.81 5.08
C GLY A 100 -2.14 -9.77 4.92
N LEU A 101 -1.40 -9.93 6.02
CA LEU A 101 0.06 -9.96 5.97
C LEU A 101 0.58 -11.16 5.17
N GLN A 102 0.00 -12.34 5.38
CA GLN A 102 0.36 -13.56 4.62
C GLN A 102 0.06 -13.42 3.13
N LYS A 103 -1.06 -12.80 2.77
CA LYS A 103 -1.43 -12.53 1.38
C LYS A 103 -0.48 -11.56 0.70
N CYS A 104 -0.11 -10.47 1.39
CA CYS A 104 0.90 -9.53 0.91
C CYS A 104 2.24 -10.21 0.73
N LEU A 105 2.65 -11.08 1.66
CA LEU A 105 3.93 -11.79 1.59
C LEU A 105 3.95 -12.74 0.39
N LYS A 106 2.88 -13.51 0.19
CA LYS A 106 2.73 -14.38 -0.97
C LYS A 106 2.77 -13.59 -2.28
N ALA A 107 2.10 -12.45 -2.34
CA ALA A 107 2.13 -11.58 -3.52
C ALA A 107 3.55 -11.05 -3.80
N MET A 108 4.24 -10.56 -2.77
CA MET A 108 5.62 -10.07 -2.83
C MET A 108 6.59 -11.12 -3.38
N LEU A 109 6.47 -12.36 -2.91
CA LEU A 109 7.37 -13.46 -3.29
C LEU A 109 6.98 -14.15 -4.61
N SER A 110 5.85 -13.79 -5.22
CA SER A 110 5.34 -14.47 -6.41
C SER A 110 6.09 -14.15 -7.72
N GLY A 111 6.86 -13.06 -7.74
CA GLY A 111 7.44 -12.50 -8.97
C GLY A 111 6.43 -11.86 -9.93
N GLN A 112 5.13 -11.82 -9.59
CA GLN A 112 4.08 -11.27 -10.44
C GLN A 112 3.87 -9.76 -10.27
N TYR A 113 4.28 -9.21 -9.12
CA TYR A 113 4.02 -7.83 -8.74
C TYR A 113 5.35 -7.11 -8.49
N GLN A 114 5.47 -5.90 -9.04
CA GLN A 114 6.64 -5.03 -8.83
C GLN A 114 6.43 -4.10 -7.64
N ILE A 115 5.17 -3.87 -7.24
CA ILE A 115 4.81 -3.00 -6.12
C ILE A 115 3.85 -3.72 -5.19
N ILE A 116 4.17 -3.72 -3.90
CA ILE A 116 3.34 -4.24 -2.82
C ILE A 116 2.99 -3.09 -1.88
N VAL A 117 1.70 -2.81 -1.71
CA VAL A 117 1.22 -1.77 -0.79
C VAL A 117 0.53 -2.42 0.39
N LEU A 118 1.02 -2.14 1.60
CA LEU A 118 0.37 -2.49 2.86
C LEU A 118 -0.32 -1.22 3.38
N ASP A 119 -1.58 -1.03 2.96
CA ASP A 119 -2.35 0.17 3.25
C ASP A 119 -2.99 0.10 4.65
N GLU A 120 -2.78 1.14 5.47
CA GLU A 120 -3.15 1.25 6.90
C GLU A 120 -2.44 0.25 7.84
N ILE A 121 -1.35 -0.38 7.40
CA ILE A 121 -0.57 -1.32 8.21
C ILE A 121 0.01 -0.69 9.47
N ASN A 122 0.46 0.57 9.39
CA ASN A 122 1.02 1.28 10.55
C ASN A 122 -0.03 1.44 11.66
N VAL A 123 -1.29 1.64 11.28
CA VAL A 123 -2.40 1.71 12.24
C VAL A 123 -2.65 0.33 12.85
N ALA A 124 -2.62 -0.75 12.04
CA ALA A 124 -2.77 -2.10 12.56
C ALA A 124 -1.68 -2.47 13.59
N ILE A 125 -0.43 -2.05 13.36
CA ILE A 125 0.68 -2.22 14.32
C ILE A 125 0.40 -1.42 15.60
N ASN A 126 0.06 -0.13 15.46
CA ASN A 126 -0.20 0.74 16.60
C ASN A 126 -1.39 0.26 17.45
N LEU A 127 -2.35 -0.44 16.85
CA LEU A 127 -3.49 -1.04 17.53
C LEU A 127 -3.18 -2.44 18.13
N GLY A 128 -1.98 -2.98 17.90
CA GLY A 128 -1.56 -4.29 18.42
C GLY A 128 -2.11 -5.50 17.65
N LEU A 129 -2.76 -5.29 16.50
CA LEU A 129 -3.30 -6.37 15.66
C LEU A 129 -2.21 -7.14 14.91
N ILE A 130 -1.09 -6.47 14.63
CA ILE A 130 0.10 -7.04 14.01
C ILE A 130 1.29 -6.61 14.84
N LYS A 131 2.20 -7.53 15.17
CA LYS A 131 3.40 -7.18 15.92
C LYS A 131 4.41 -6.51 15.00
N GLU A 132 5.13 -5.53 15.54
CA GLU A 132 6.19 -4.82 14.82
C GLU A 132 7.24 -5.79 14.24
N ASP A 133 7.65 -6.80 15.02
CA ASP A 133 8.57 -7.85 14.58
C ASP A 133 8.10 -8.62 13.33
N GLU A 134 6.79 -8.76 13.13
CA GLU A 134 6.23 -9.44 11.95
C GLU A 134 6.43 -8.59 10.69
N ILE A 135 6.38 -7.27 10.83
CA ILE A 135 6.66 -6.33 9.73
C ILE A 135 8.15 -6.28 9.42
N MET A 136 9.01 -6.31 10.43
CA MET A 136 10.46 -6.40 10.20
C MET A 136 10.82 -7.68 9.45
N LYS A 137 10.28 -8.83 9.88
CA LYS A 137 10.45 -10.12 9.17
C LYS A 137 9.86 -10.13 7.76
N PHE A 138 8.77 -9.39 7.53
CA PHE A 138 8.22 -9.21 6.20
C PHE A 138 9.20 -8.44 5.31
N LEU A 139 9.73 -7.32 5.79
CA LEU A 139 10.67 -6.48 5.03
C LEU A 139 12.02 -7.16 4.76
N ASP A 140 12.48 -8.02 5.66
CA ASP A 140 13.70 -8.82 5.47
C ASP A 140 13.59 -9.85 4.33
N GLN A 141 12.36 -10.24 3.96
CA GLN A 141 12.10 -11.16 2.86
C GLN A 141 11.89 -10.44 1.51
N LYS A 142 11.97 -9.10 1.47
CA LYS A 142 11.69 -8.31 0.27
C LYS A 142 12.72 -8.61 -0.84
N PRO A 143 12.29 -9.09 -2.03
CA PRO A 143 13.19 -9.21 -3.16
C PRO A 143 13.73 -7.84 -3.62
N GLU A 144 14.93 -7.82 -4.22
CA GLU A 144 15.55 -6.57 -4.69
C GLU A 144 14.70 -5.83 -5.73
N GLY A 145 13.97 -6.56 -6.58
CA GLY A 145 13.14 -5.99 -7.65
C GLY A 145 11.70 -5.67 -7.27
N VAL A 146 11.37 -5.58 -5.98
CA VAL A 146 10.01 -5.28 -5.49
C VAL A 146 10.01 -4.05 -4.59
N GLU A 147 9.19 -3.07 -4.94
CA GLU A 147 8.89 -1.89 -4.14
C GLU A 147 7.86 -2.24 -3.07
N VAL A 148 8.06 -1.77 -1.84
CA VAL A 148 7.11 -1.97 -0.73
C VAL A 148 6.71 -0.63 -0.16
N VAL A 149 5.40 -0.36 -0.09
CA VAL A 149 4.86 0.87 0.48
C VAL A 149 4.01 0.56 1.71
N LEU A 150 4.35 1.16 2.84
CA LEU A 150 3.58 1.07 4.09
C LEU A 150 2.86 2.39 4.31
N THR A 151 1.54 2.34 4.54
CA THR A 151 0.75 3.54 4.84
C THR A 151 0.11 3.47 6.21
N GLY A 152 -0.29 4.64 6.69
CA GLY A 152 -1.09 4.80 7.91
C GLY A 152 -0.43 5.75 8.89
N ARG A 153 -1.23 6.24 9.84
CA ARG A 153 -0.73 7.06 10.96
C ARG A 153 0.15 6.20 11.87
N TYR A 154 0.94 6.86 12.72
CA TYR A 154 1.69 6.22 13.80
C TYR A 154 2.66 5.13 13.30
N ALA A 155 3.40 5.42 12.22
CA ALA A 155 4.45 4.51 11.77
C ALA A 155 5.46 4.29 12.92
N PRO A 156 5.75 3.02 13.30
CA PRO A 156 6.74 2.73 14.32
C PRO A 156 8.11 3.28 13.94
N GLN A 157 8.89 3.69 14.94
CA GLN A 157 10.20 4.30 14.70
C GLN A 157 11.16 3.34 13.98
N SER A 158 11.13 2.05 14.29
CA SER A 158 11.91 1.02 13.60
C SER A 158 11.55 0.90 12.11
N VAL A 159 10.27 1.03 11.76
CA VAL A 159 9.79 1.01 10.37
C VAL A 159 10.25 2.26 9.62
N ILE A 160 10.21 3.42 10.29
CA ILE A 160 10.75 4.69 9.75
C ILE A 160 12.25 4.55 9.48
N GLU A 161 13.02 4.02 10.42
CA GLU A 161 14.47 3.84 10.29
C GLU A 161 14.86 2.82 9.23
N ARG A 162 14.02 1.81 9.01
CA ARG A 162 14.23 0.76 8.00
C ARG A 162 13.88 1.20 6.57
N ALA A 163 13.08 2.24 6.42
CA ALA A 163 12.58 2.71 5.13
C ALA A 163 13.63 3.54 4.38
N ASP A 164 13.61 3.43 3.05
CA ASP A 164 14.47 4.22 2.17
C ASP A 164 13.87 5.61 1.91
N LEU A 165 12.54 5.73 1.99
CA LEU A 165 11.81 6.98 1.86
C LEU A 165 10.71 7.07 2.91
N VAL A 166 10.64 8.20 3.60
CA VAL A 166 9.55 8.51 4.53
C VAL A 166 8.93 9.85 4.16
N THR A 167 7.62 9.86 3.93
CA THR A 167 6.83 11.08 3.73
C THR A 167 5.84 11.25 4.87
N GLU A 168 5.95 12.34 5.59
CA GLU A 168 4.99 12.75 6.61
C GLU A 168 3.97 13.74 6.02
N MET A 169 2.70 13.34 6.00
CA MET A 169 1.61 14.21 5.62
C MET A 169 1.13 14.99 6.83
N VAL A 170 1.51 16.27 6.91
CA VAL A 170 1.10 17.15 8.00
C VAL A 170 -0.25 17.80 7.71
N CYS A 171 -1.22 17.65 8.61
CA CYS A 171 -2.53 18.29 8.47
C CYS A 171 -2.43 19.80 8.75
N ARG A 172 -2.30 20.63 7.71
CA ARG A 172 -2.30 22.10 7.86
C ARG A 172 -3.71 22.70 7.92
N LYS A 173 -4.65 22.10 7.20
CA LYS A 173 -6.08 22.50 7.16
C LYS A 173 -6.90 21.35 6.60
N HIS A 174 -8.08 21.10 7.16
CA HIS A 174 -9.02 20.13 6.61
C HIS A 174 -10.44 20.72 6.54
N TYR A 175 -11.17 20.49 5.45
CA TYR A 175 -12.55 21.00 5.30
C TYR A 175 -13.55 20.31 6.26
N TYR A 176 -13.16 19.16 6.82
CA TYR A 176 -13.92 18.50 7.88
C TYR A 176 -14.08 19.40 9.11
N ASP A 177 -13.05 20.19 9.45
CA ASP A 177 -13.08 21.13 10.58
C ASP A 177 -14.11 22.26 10.37
N GLN A 178 -14.55 22.45 9.12
CA GLN A 178 -15.61 23.38 8.72
C GLN A 178 -16.96 22.67 8.54
N GLY A 179 -17.10 21.42 8.98
CA GLY A 179 -18.34 20.64 8.91
C GLY A 179 -18.59 19.94 7.57
N VAL A 180 -17.66 20.00 6.62
CA VAL A 180 -17.81 19.29 5.34
C VAL A 180 -17.66 17.79 5.55
N ARG A 181 -18.73 17.04 5.27
CA ARG A 181 -18.77 15.58 5.37
C ARG A 181 -18.09 14.91 4.18
N ALA A 182 -17.77 13.62 4.33
CA ALA A 182 -17.17 12.79 3.28
C ALA A 182 -18.01 12.72 2.00
N ARG A 183 -17.37 12.96 0.85
CA ARG A 183 -17.99 13.04 -0.49
C ARG A 183 -17.57 11.88 -1.38
N LYS A 184 -18.50 11.44 -2.25
CA LYS A 184 -18.24 10.39 -3.25
C LYS A 184 -17.19 10.85 -4.26
N GLY A 185 -16.20 10.00 -4.54
CA GLY A 185 -15.09 10.27 -5.45
C GLY A 185 -13.95 11.09 -4.83
N ILE A 186 -14.07 11.52 -3.58
CA ILE A 186 -13.03 12.30 -2.88
C ILE A 186 -12.65 11.68 -1.53
N GLU A 187 -13.63 11.24 -0.72
CA GLU A 187 -13.42 10.51 0.55
C GLU A 187 -14.10 9.14 0.58
N LYS A 188 -15.05 8.88 -0.32
CA LYS A 188 -15.80 7.61 -0.45
C LYS A 188 -15.66 7.03 -1.85
#